data_AF-A0A2I0H2X1-F1
#
_entry.id   AF-A0A2I0H2X1-F1
#
_cell.length_a   1.000
_cell.length_b   1.000
_cell.length_c   1.000
_cell.angle_alpha   90.00
_cell.angle_beta   90.00
_cell.angle_gamma   90.00
#
_symmetry.space_group_name_H-M   'P 1'
#
loop_
_entity.id
_entity.type
_entity.pdbx_description
1 polymer ?
#
loop_
_entity_poly.entity_id
_entity_poly.type
_entity_poly.pdbx_seq_one_letter_code
_entity_poly.pdbx_strand_id
1 'polypeptide(L)' 'MKIGLVAVLVVAAATLWAGAAAQSSLDCTNVLISMSPCLNYIRGNSSTPSSNCCSQLASIVRSQPQCLCQ' A
#
# COMPACT_ATOMS: atom_id res chain seq x y z
N MET A 1 31.07 16.61 -20.19
CA MET A 1 31.14 15.24 -19.61
C MET A 1 31.09 15.24 -18.08
N LYS A 2 31.88 16.08 -17.38
CA LYS A 2 31.91 16.14 -15.90
C LYS A 2 30.56 16.53 -15.26
N ILE A 3 29.84 17.48 -15.86
CA ILE A 3 28.55 18.01 -15.36
C ILE A 3 27.43 16.98 -15.49
N GLY A 4 27.43 16.20 -16.58
CA GLY A 4 26.44 15.14 -16.81
C GLY A 4 26.58 13.99 -15.79
N LEU A 5 27.81 13.64 -15.42
CA LEU A 5 28.06 12.62 -14.40
C LEU A 5 27.60 13.08 -13.01
N VAL A 6 27.80 14.35 -12.67
CA VAL A 6 27.30 14.93 -11.40
C VAL A 6 25.76 14.95 -11.39
N ALA A 7 25.11 15.34 -12.48
CA ALA A 7 23.65 15.34 -12.57
C ALA A 7 23.05 13.94 -12.42
N VAL A 8 23.66 12.92 -13.06
CA VAL A 8 23.22 11.52 -12.95
C VAL A 8 23.37 11.00 -11.51
N LEU A 9 24.48 11.33 -10.83
CA LEU A 9 24.69 10.94 -9.43
C LEU A 9 23.68 11.58 -8.48
N VAL A 10 23.34 12.86 -8.69
CA VAL A 10 22.34 13.57 -7.88
C VAL A 10 20.95 12.97 -8.07
N VAL A 11 20.56 12.68 -9.32
CA VAL A 11 19.26 12.04 -9.60
C VAL A 11 19.19 10.63 -9.01
N ALA A 12 20.25 9.83 -9.15
CA ALA A 12 20.30 8.49 -8.57
C ALA A 12 20.19 8.52 -7.03
N ALA A 13 20.90 9.44 -6.36
CA ALA A 13 20.80 9.60 -4.91
C ALA A 13 19.39 10.00 -4.45
N ALA A 14 18.72 10.90 -5.17
CA ALA A 14 17.35 11.31 -4.88
C ALA A 14 16.34 10.15 -5.02
N THR A 15 16.49 9.32 -6.06
CA THR A 15 15.61 8.15 -6.25
C THR A 15 15.80 7.07 -5.18
N LEU A 16 17.02 6.93 -4.66
CA LEU A 16 17.32 5.96 -3.59
C LEU A 16 16.69 6.37 -2.25
N TRP A 17 16.62 7.67 -1.95
CA TRP A 17 15.93 8.16 -0.76
C TRP A 17 14.40 8.11 -0.88
N ALA A 18 13.85 8.34 -2.07
CA ALA A 18 12.41 8.20 -2.31
C ALA A 18 11.95 6.72 -2.30
N GLY A 19 12.77 5.80 -2.84
CA GLY A 19 12.47 4.36 -2.86
C GLY A 19 12.54 3.69 -1.48
N ALA A 20 13.44 4.13 -0.61
CA ALA A 20 13.58 3.58 0.74
C ALA A 20 12.41 3.93 1.68
N ALA A 21 11.69 5.03 1.40
CA ALA A 21 10.48 5.43 2.14
C ALA A 21 9.25 4.56 1.80
N ALA A 22 9.25 3.86 0.66
CA ALA A 22 8.16 2.95 0.29
C ALA A 22 8.23 1.59 1.00
N GLN A 23 9.42 1.19 1.45
CA GLN A 23 9.69 -0.16 1.97
C GLN A 23 9.93 -0.22 3.49
N SER A 24 10.06 0.93 4.14
CA SER A 24 10.35 1.01 5.57
C SER A 24 9.06 1.28 6.35
N SER A 25 8.46 0.24 6.92
CA SER A 25 7.57 0.27 8.11
C SER A 25 6.04 0.36 7.99
N LEU A 26 5.41 0.08 6.84
CA LEU A 26 3.98 -0.28 6.88
C LEU A 26 3.83 -1.81 6.98
N ASP A 27 3.60 -2.32 8.19
CA ASP A 27 3.16 -3.71 8.39
C ASP A 27 1.73 -3.85 7.86
N CYS A 28 1.60 -3.98 6.55
CA CYS A 28 0.30 -4.19 5.91
C CYS A 28 -0.27 -5.58 6.18
N THR A 29 0.54 -6.50 6.71
CA THR A 29 0.10 -7.87 7.05
C THR A 29 -1.12 -7.86 7.96
N ASN A 30 -1.09 -7.12 9.07
CA ASN A 30 -2.25 -7.01 9.96
C ASN A 30 -3.45 -6.33 9.29
N VAL A 31 -3.19 -5.32 8.45
CA VAL A 31 -4.22 -4.56 7.72
C VAL A 31 -4.95 -5.47 6.73
N LEU A 32 -4.21 -6.27 5.95
CA LEU A 32 -4.76 -7.24 5.01
C LEU A 32 -5.48 -8.39 5.73
N ILE A 33 -4.94 -8.89 6.84
CA ILE A 33 -5.62 -9.91 7.66
C ILE A 33 -6.96 -9.38 8.19
N SER A 34 -7.03 -8.08 8.48
CA SER A 34 -8.26 -7.40 8.89
C SER A 34 -9.37 -7.40 7.82
N MET A 35 -9.05 -7.71 6.56
CA MET A 35 -10.01 -7.94 5.46
C MET A 35 -10.55 -9.37 5.38
N SER A 36 -10.19 -10.26 6.32
CA SER A 36 -10.80 -11.58 6.47
C SER A 36 -12.34 -11.61 6.37
N PRO A 37 -13.13 -10.69 6.96
CA PRO A 37 -14.59 -10.68 6.79
C PRO A 37 -15.04 -10.35 5.36
N CYS A 38 -14.20 -9.75 4.52
CA CYS A 38 -14.51 -9.43 3.12
C CYS A 38 -14.28 -10.61 2.17
N LEU A 39 -13.61 -11.69 2.60
CA LEU A 39 -13.18 -12.76 1.70
C LEU A 39 -14.34 -13.46 0.96
N ASN A 40 -15.51 -13.60 1.59
CA ASN A 40 -16.68 -14.17 0.92
C ASN A 40 -17.17 -13.29 -0.25
N TYR A 41 -17.12 -11.97 -0.09
CA TYR A 41 -17.47 -11.02 -1.15
C TYR A 41 -16.39 -11.00 -2.24
N ILE A 42 -15.11 -10.91 -1.85
CA ILE A 42 -13.98 -10.88 -2.79
C ILE A 42 -13.91 -12.16 -3.64
N ARG A 43 -14.19 -13.33 -3.05
CA ARG A 43 -14.23 -14.61 -3.76
C ARG A 43 -15.52 -14.83 -4.57
N GLY A 44 -16.47 -13.89 -4.53
CA GLY A 44 -17.74 -14.00 -5.25
C GLY A 44 -18.74 -15.00 -4.66
N ASN A 45 -18.54 -15.46 -3.42
CA ASN A 45 -19.50 -16.35 -2.72
C ASN A 45 -20.72 -15.58 -2.17
N SER A 46 -20.61 -14.26 -2.04
CA SER A 46 -21.73 -13.36 -1.72
C SER A 46 -21.71 -12.17 -2.66
N SER A 47 -22.89 -11.79 -3.17
CA SER A 47 -23.06 -10.61 -4.03
C SER A 47 -23.03 -9.29 -3.25
N THR A 48 -23.15 -9.35 -1.92
CA THR A 48 -23.18 -8.17 -1.05
C THR A 48 -22.15 -8.32 0.07
N PRO A 49 -21.30 -7.31 0.33
CA PRO A 49 -20.38 -7.34 1.46
C PRO A 49 -21.13 -7.17 2.78
N SER A 50 -20.64 -7.81 3.84
CA SER A 50 -21.15 -7.61 5.19
C SER A 50 -20.86 -6.19 5.69
N SER A 51 -21.70 -5.62 6.55
CA SER A 51 -21.47 -4.27 7.11
C SER A 51 -20.10 -4.13 7.78
N ASN A 52 -19.62 -5.18 8.45
CA ASN A 52 -18.29 -5.20 9.07
C ASN A 52 -17.16 -5.11 8.03
N CYS A 53 -17.32 -5.75 6.87
CA CYS A 53 -16.36 -5.65 5.77
C CYS A 53 -16.25 -4.19 5.29
N CYS A 54 -17.39 -3.53 5.07
CA CYS A 54 -17.40 -2.13 4.63
C CYS A 54 -16.76 -1.19 5.66
N SER A 55 -17.08 -1.36 6.95
CA SER A 55 -16.49 -0.52 8.01
C SER A 55 -14.98 -0.69 8.12
N GLN A 56 -14.49 -1.94 8.05
CA GLN A 56 -13.06 -2.20 8.06
C GLN A 56 -12.38 -1.62 6.82
N LEU A 57 -12.95 -1.80 5.63
CA LEU A 57 -12.40 -1.27 4.39
C LEU A 57 -12.34 0.26 4.43
N ALA A 58 -13.39 0.91 4.93
CA ALA A 58 -13.42 2.37 5.09
C ALA A 58 -12.30 2.86 6.01
N SER A 59 -12.03 2.14 7.11
CA SER A 59 -10.94 2.47 8.04
C SER A 59 -9.56 2.37 7.37
N ILE A 60 -9.35 1.33 6.56
CA ILE A 60 -8.10 1.11 5.81
C ILE A 60 -7.92 2.19 4.73
N VAL A 61 -8.96 2.47 3.94
CA VAL A 61 -8.92 3.53 2.91
C VAL A 61 -8.57 4.88 3.50
N ARG A 62 -9.06 5.19 4.71
CA ARG A 62 -8.79 6.46 5.38
C ARG A 62 -7.40 6.53 6.02
N SER A 63 -6.94 5.43 6.63
CA SER A 63 -5.75 5.46 7.48
C SER A 63 -4.50 4.95 6.75
N GLN A 64 -4.66 3.90 5.96
CA GLN A 64 -3.57 3.11 5.36
C GLN A 64 -3.90 2.70 3.91
N PRO A 65 -4.26 3.64 3.02
CA PRO A 65 -4.67 3.31 1.65
C PRO A 65 -3.58 2.61 0.85
N GLN A 66 -2.30 2.90 1.14
CA GLN A 66 -1.17 2.24 0.50
C GLN A 66 -1.15 0.71 0.68
N CYS A 67 -1.70 0.17 1.78
CA CYS A 67 -1.76 -1.28 1.97
C CYS A 67 -2.70 -1.98 0.99
N LEU A 68 -3.67 -1.27 0.40
CA LEU A 68 -4.57 -1.84 -0.59
C LEU A 68 -3.90 -2.02 -1.97
N CYS A 69 -2.72 -1.42 -2.16
CA CYS A 69 -1.96 -1.47 -3.40
C CYS A 69 -0.80 -2.48 -3.35
N GLN A 70 -0.71 -3.26 -2.27
CA GLN A 70 0.23 -4.37 -2.13
C GLN A 70 -0.32 -5.63 -2.77
#